data_AF-A0A485BCX1-F1
#
_entry.id   AF-A0A485BCX1-F1
#
_cell.length_a   1.000
_cell.length_b   1.000
_cell.length_c   1.000
_cell.angle_alpha   90.00
_cell.angle_beta   90.00
_cell.angle_gamma   90.00
#
_symmetry.space_group_name_H-M   'P 1'
#
loop_
_entity.id
_entity.type
_entity.pdbx_description
1 polymer ?
#
loop_
_entity_poly.entity_id
_entity_poly.type
_entity_poly.pdbx_seq_one_letter_code
_entity_poly.pdbx_strand_id
1 'polypeptide(L)'
;MSNPYTVDARRCISYLTIELEGAIPEEFRPLIGNRIYGCDDCQLICPWNRFSQLTDEEDFSPRKAWHSPELIELFAWTEAWFLKVTEGSAIRRIGHLRWLRNIAVALGNAPWSEGVLNALESRRGEHPLLDEHIEWAVAQQIARRNEGAIEVQLPKKQRLVRVVEKGLPRDA
;
A
#
# COMPACT_ATOMS: atom_id res chain seq x y z
N MET A 1 -5.94 -24.68 5.08
CA MET A 1 -4.60 -24.67 5.71
C MET A 1 -3.57 -24.97 4.64
N SER A 2 -2.54 -24.14 4.49
CA SER A 2 -1.39 -24.44 3.63
C SER A 2 -0.46 -25.41 4.36
N ASN A 3 0.00 -26.45 3.66
CA ASN A 3 1.00 -27.38 4.19
C ASN A 3 2.38 -26.72 4.26
N PRO A 4 3.30 -27.19 5.13
CA PRO A 4 4.69 -26.77 5.11
C PRO A 4 5.27 -26.84 3.69
N TYR A 5 6.12 -25.86 3.33
CA TYR A 5 6.76 -25.75 2.02
C TYR A 5 5.81 -25.63 0.82
N THR A 6 4.51 -25.38 1.05
CA THR A 6 3.51 -25.17 0.00
C THR A 6 3.05 -23.72 0.04
N VAL A 7 3.18 -23.02 -1.09
CA VAL A 7 2.72 -21.64 -1.25
C VAL A 7 1.62 -21.60 -2.30
N ASP A 8 0.46 -21.05 -1.95
CA ASP A 8 -0.53 -20.63 -2.94
C ASP A 8 -0.11 -19.27 -3.51
N ALA A 9 0.47 -19.29 -4.71
CA ALA A 9 0.97 -18.08 -5.37
C ALA A 9 -0.11 -17.01 -5.52
N ARG A 10 -1.39 -17.39 -5.72
CA ARG A 10 -2.50 -16.45 -5.91
C ARG A 10 -2.78 -15.56 -4.70
N ARG A 11 -2.23 -15.91 -3.53
CA ARG A 11 -2.35 -15.18 -2.26
C ARG A 11 -1.02 -14.55 -1.84
N CYS A 12 0.07 -14.78 -2.56
CA CYS A 12 1.41 -14.29 -2.24
C CYS A 12 1.56 -12.84 -2.72
N ILE A 13 1.92 -11.91 -1.84
CA ILE A 13 2.12 -10.48 -2.20
C ILE A 13 3.18 -10.33 -3.30
N SER A 14 4.26 -11.12 -3.26
CA SER A 14 5.28 -11.09 -4.30
C SER A 14 4.70 -11.46 -5.67
N TYR A 15 3.88 -12.52 -5.76
CA TYR A 15 3.18 -12.87 -6.99
C TYR A 15 2.18 -11.78 -7.43
N LEU A 16 1.38 -11.26 -6.50
CA LEU A 16 0.38 -10.21 -6.80
C LEU A 16 1.02 -8.94 -7.36
N THR A 17 2.22 -8.59 -6.92
CA THR A 17 2.93 -7.37 -7.33
C THR A 17 3.85 -7.56 -8.53
N ILE A 18 4.37 -8.78 -8.77
CA ILE A 18 5.35 -9.06 -9.83
C ILE A 18 4.72 -9.81 -11.02
N GLU A 19 3.94 -10.86 -10.76
CA GLU A 19 3.52 -11.82 -11.79
C GLU A 19 2.11 -11.57 -12.29
N LEU A 20 1.19 -11.19 -11.38
CA LEU A 20 -0.21 -10.97 -11.75
C LEU A 20 -0.31 -9.83 -12.78
N GLU A 21 -0.86 -10.15 -13.95
CA GLU A 21 -1.07 -9.16 -15.02
C GLU A 21 -2.33 -8.31 -14.80
N GLY A 22 -3.40 -8.95 -14.30
CA GLY A 22 -4.72 -8.34 -14.13
C GLY A 22 -4.92 -7.60 -12.81
N ALA A 23 -6.18 -7.48 -12.40
CA ALA A 23 -6.54 -6.77 -11.19
C ALA A 23 -6.15 -7.55 -9.92
N ILE A 24 -5.57 -6.84 -8.95
CA ILE A 24 -5.32 -7.40 -7.62
C ILE A 24 -6.69 -7.59 -6.95
N PRO A 25 -7.07 -8.80 -6.49
CA PRO A 25 -8.34 -9.00 -5.81
C PRO A 25 -8.49 -8.07 -4.62
N GLU A 26 -9.67 -7.45 -4.47
CA GLU A 26 -9.90 -6.41 -3.45
C GLU A 26 -9.58 -6.87 -2.03
N GLU A 27 -9.88 -8.13 -1.71
CA GLU A 27 -9.58 -8.72 -0.39
C GLU A 27 -8.08 -8.71 -0.02
N PHE A 28 -7.18 -8.67 -1.01
CA PHE A 28 -5.74 -8.62 -0.78
C PHE A 28 -5.17 -7.21 -0.80
N ARG A 29 -5.87 -6.22 -1.39
CA ARG A 29 -5.37 -4.84 -1.50
C ARG A 29 -4.99 -4.22 -0.14
N PRO A 30 -5.79 -4.35 0.95
CA PRO A 30 -5.40 -3.88 2.27
C PRO A 30 -4.15 -4.56 2.84
N LEU A 31 -3.95 -5.85 2.54
CA LEU A 31 -2.88 -6.67 3.12
C LEU A 31 -1.51 -6.40 2.51
N ILE A 32 -1.46 -5.79 1.32
CA ILE A 32 -0.21 -5.44 0.62
C ILE A 32 0.57 -4.34 1.37
N GLY A 33 -0.12 -3.43 2.06
CA GLY A 33 0.49 -2.28 2.70
C GLY A 33 1.11 -1.34 1.67
N ASN A 34 2.38 -0.96 1.86
CA ASN A 34 3.16 -0.10 0.96
C ASN A 34 4.08 -0.87 0.00
N ARG A 35 3.93 -2.21 -0.12
CA ARG A 35 4.79 -3.05 -0.97
C ARG A 35 4.38 -2.90 -2.44
N ILE A 36 5.18 -2.18 -3.22
CA ILE A 36 4.89 -1.91 -4.64
C ILE A 36 5.58 -2.89 -5.60
N TYR A 37 6.55 -3.66 -5.11
CA TYR A 37 7.26 -4.70 -5.88
C TYR A 37 7.86 -5.72 -4.92
N GLY A 38 7.40 -6.97 -4.98
CA GLY A 38 7.90 -8.06 -4.13
C GLY A 38 7.39 -8.04 -2.69
N CYS A 39 7.83 -9.02 -1.90
CA CYS A 39 7.55 -9.12 -0.48
C CYS A 39 8.61 -10.01 0.19
N ASP A 40 9.23 -9.49 1.25
CA ASP A 40 10.30 -10.18 1.99
C ASP A 40 9.84 -10.69 3.36
N ASP A 41 8.55 -10.60 3.70
CA ASP A 41 8.04 -10.91 5.05
C ASP A 41 8.38 -12.34 5.51
N CYS A 42 8.32 -13.31 4.59
CA CYS A 42 8.68 -14.70 4.88
C CYS A 42 10.19 -14.88 5.14
N GLN A 43 11.02 -14.05 4.50
CA GLN A 43 12.45 -14.01 4.74
C GLN A 43 12.78 -13.25 6.03
N LEU A 44 12.11 -12.14 6.30
CA LEU A 44 12.34 -11.33 7.50
C LEU A 44 12.02 -12.08 8.79
N ILE A 45 11.00 -12.94 8.79
CA ILE A 45 10.66 -13.77 9.96
C ILE A 45 11.51 -15.05 10.06
N CYS A 46 12.26 -15.40 9.01
CA CYS A 46 13.03 -16.64 8.98
C CYS A 46 14.19 -16.58 9.99
N PRO A 47 14.25 -17.50 10.98
CA PRO A 47 15.31 -17.47 11.99
C PRO A 47 16.69 -17.76 11.42
N TRP A 48 16.79 -18.33 10.22
CA TRP A 48 18.07 -18.59 9.55
C TRP A 48 18.66 -17.35 8.89
N ASN A 49 17.84 -16.37 8.50
CA ASN A 49 18.33 -15.17 7.84
C ASN A 49 19.16 -14.26 8.75
N ARG A 50 19.09 -14.42 10.08
CA ARG A 50 20.01 -13.73 11.00
C ARG A 50 21.49 -14.09 10.82
N PHE A 51 21.77 -15.19 10.12
CA PHE A 51 23.13 -15.67 9.85
C PHE A 51 23.65 -15.24 8.48
N SER A 52 22.84 -14.54 7.66
CA SER A 52 23.29 -14.05 6.36
C SER A 52 24.30 -12.90 6.52
N GLN A 53 25.20 -12.78 5.55
CA GLN A 53 26.14 -11.67 5.43
C GLN A 53 25.70 -10.78 4.28
N LEU A 54 25.96 -9.48 4.40
CA LEU A 54 25.84 -8.59 3.26
C LEU A 54 26.90 -8.96 2.22
N THR A 55 26.54 -8.80 0.95
CA THR A 55 27.45 -9.02 -0.16
C THR A 55 28.43 -7.86 -0.31
N ASP A 56 29.66 -8.15 -0.70
CA ASP A 56 30.67 -7.15 -1.05
C ASP A 56 30.59 -6.73 -2.54
N GLU A 57 29.76 -7.41 -3.32
CA GLU A 57 29.51 -7.09 -4.74
C GLU A 57 28.77 -5.74 -4.88
N GLU A 58 29.44 -4.74 -5.43
CA GLU A 58 28.93 -3.37 -5.55
C GLU A 58 27.64 -3.28 -6.37
N ASP A 59 27.48 -4.14 -7.39
CA ASP A 59 26.29 -4.21 -8.26
C ASP A 59 24.98 -4.51 -7.51
N PHE A 60 25.05 -5.10 -6.31
CA PHE A 60 23.90 -5.36 -5.46
C PHE A 60 23.58 -4.21 -4.47
N SER A 61 24.36 -3.13 -4.51
CA SER A 61 24.08 -1.94 -3.70
C SER A 61 22.80 -1.24 -4.17
N PRO A 62 21.93 -0.76 -3.26
CA PRO A 62 20.76 0.01 -3.64
C PRO A 62 21.14 1.23 -4.48
N ARG A 63 20.54 1.38 -5.66
CA ARG A 63 20.81 2.57 -6.50
C ARG A 63 20.25 3.81 -5.82
N LYS A 64 20.95 4.95 -5.93
CA LYS A 64 20.58 6.20 -5.24
C LYS A 64 19.15 6.68 -5.51
N ALA A 65 18.62 6.43 -6.71
CA ALA A 65 17.24 6.75 -7.08
C ALA A 65 16.17 6.01 -6.23
N TRP A 66 16.58 5.03 -5.41
CA TRP A 66 15.71 4.21 -4.57
C TRP A 66 15.85 4.51 -3.08
N HIS A 67 16.55 5.59 -2.70
CA HIS A 67 16.57 6.05 -1.30
C HIS A 67 15.22 6.66 -0.92
N SER A 68 14.28 5.78 -0.57
CA SER A 68 12.96 6.08 0.01
C SER A 68 12.19 7.23 -0.66
N PRO A 69 11.97 7.20 -1.99
CA PRO A 69 11.10 8.19 -2.63
C PRO A 69 9.65 8.06 -2.12
N GLU A 70 8.96 9.19 -2.05
CA GLU A 70 7.55 9.22 -1.66
C GLU A 70 6.69 8.49 -2.70
N LEU A 71 5.64 7.78 -2.26
CA LEU A 71 4.76 7.03 -3.17
C LEU A 71 4.12 7.92 -4.24
N ILE A 72 3.82 9.18 -3.90
CA ILE A 72 3.28 10.17 -4.85
C ILE A 72 4.31 10.48 -5.95
N GLU A 73 5.59 10.62 -5.61
CA GLU A 73 6.65 10.87 -6.59
C GLU A 73 6.80 9.69 -7.55
N LEU A 74 6.78 8.47 -7.02
CA LEU A 74 6.82 7.25 -7.82
C LEU A 74 5.59 7.12 -8.72
N PHE A 75 4.42 7.51 -8.23
CA PHE A 75 3.18 7.52 -9.01
C PHE A 75 3.22 8.58 -10.13
N ALA A 76 3.98 9.66 -9.97
CA ALA A 76 4.11 10.72 -10.97
C ALA A 76 5.09 10.36 -12.11
N TRP A 77 5.79 9.22 -12.05
CA TRP A 77 6.73 8.82 -13.10
C TRP A 77 6.02 8.67 -14.45
N THR A 78 6.65 9.17 -15.51
CA THR A 78 6.23 8.84 -16.87
C THR A 78 6.77 7.46 -17.24
N GLU A 79 6.17 6.80 -18.24
CA GLU A 79 6.69 5.52 -18.72
C GLU A 79 8.15 5.64 -19.19
N ALA A 80 8.49 6.71 -19.91
CA ALA A 80 9.86 6.95 -20.36
C ALA A 80 10.85 7.06 -19.18
N TRP A 81 10.45 7.74 -18.10
CA TRP A 81 11.27 7.85 -16.90
C TRP A 81 11.37 6.53 -16.15
N PHE A 82 10.25 5.81 -15.98
CA PHE A 82 10.23 4.46 -15.41
C PHE A 82 11.19 3.53 -16.13
N LEU A 83 11.12 3.46 -17.47
CA LEU A 83 12.01 2.62 -18.28
C LEU A 83 13.47 3.00 -18.06
N LYS A 84 13.80 4.30 -18.10
CA LYS A 84 15.17 4.79 -17.89
C LYS A 84 15.72 4.41 -16.52
N VAL A 85 14.98 4.67 -15.44
CA VAL A 85 15.45 4.44 -14.07
C VAL A 85 15.53 2.95 -13.72
N THR A 86 14.63 2.13 -14.29
CA THR A 86 14.59 0.68 -14.05
C THR A 86 15.48 -0.12 -15.00
N GLU A 87 16.23 0.52 -15.90
CA GLU A 87 17.14 -0.19 -16.80
C GLU A 87 18.13 -1.09 -16.05
N GLY A 88 18.22 -2.36 -16.45
CA GLY A 88 19.03 -3.37 -15.75
C GLY A 88 18.51 -3.78 -14.36
N SER A 89 17.31 -3.36 -13.97
CA SER A 89 16.63 -3.82 -12.74
C SER A 89 15.51 -4.81 -13.07
N ALA A 90 15.32 -5.81 -12.20
CA ALA A 90 14.20 -6.75 -12.30
C ALA A 90 12.83 -6.04 -12.29
N ILE A 91 12.73 -4.87 -11.65
CA ILE A 91 11.49 -4.05 -11.62
C ILE A 91 11.00 -3.73 -13.04
N ARG A 92 11.90 -3.53 -14.01
CA ARG A 92 11.51 -3.16 -15.37
C ARG A 92 10.54 -4.16 -16.02
N ARG A 93 10.62 -5.44 -15.62
CA ARG A 93 9.81 -6.53 -16.19
C ARG A 93 8.31 -6.36 -15.96
N ILE A 94 7.90 -5.65 -14.89
CA ILE A 94 6.47 -5.51 -14.59
C ILE A 94 5.81 -4.51 -15.55
N GLY A 95 6.58 -3.60 -16.15
CA GLY A 95 6.06 -2.53 -16.99
C GLY A 95 5.37 -1.42 -16.18
N HIS A 96 5.21 -0.28 -16.82
CA HIS A 96 4.75 0.95 -16.16
C HIS A 96 3.30 0.87 -15.67
N LEU A 97 2.42 0.18 -16.40
CA LEU A 97 1.01 0.04 -15.99
C LEU A 97 0.87 -0.71 -14.66
N ARG A 98 1.58 -1.84 -14.49
CA ARG A 98 1.56 -2.60 -13.22
C ARG A 98 2.27 -1.88 -12.09
N TRP A 99 3.30 -1.11 -12.41
CA TRP A 99 3.95 -0.20 -11.47
C TRP A 99 2.94 0.79 -10.87
N LEU A 100 2.20 1.51 -11.72
CA LEU A 100 1.14 2.42 -11.29
C LEU A 100 0.02 1.70 -10.53
N ARG A 101 -0.45 0.54 -11.02
CA ARG A 101 -1.46 -0.29 -10.35
C ARG A 101 -1.05 -0.61 -8.90
N ASN A 102 0.19 -1.05 -8.70
CA ASN A 102 0.68 -1.42 -7.37
C ASN A 102 0.79 -0.19 -6.45
N ILE A 103 1.26 0.95 -6.98
CA ILE A 103 1.35 2.18 -6.22
C ILE A 103 -0.03 2.74 -5.87
N ALA A 104 -1.03 2.63 -6.75
CA ALA A 104 -2.40 3.03 -6.43
C ALA A 104 -2.92 2.25 -5.21
N VAL A 105 -2.66 0.94 -5.12
CA VAL A 105 -2.99 0.15 -3.93
C VAL A 105 -2.24 0.67 -2.69
N ALA A 106 -0.94 0.94 -2.81
CA ALA A 106 -0.14 1.46 -1.69
C ALA A 106 -0.63 2.84 -1.20
N LEU A 107 -1.01 3.73 -2.13
CA LEU A 107 -1.61 5.03 -1.84
C LEU A 107 -2.99 4.88 -1.18
N GLY A 108 -3.79 3.90 -1.61
CA GLY A 108 -5.03 3.52 -0.95
C GLY A 108 -4.85 2.92 0.44
N ASN A 109 -3.64 2.43 0.77
CA ASN A 109 -3.29 1.94 2.10
C ASN A 109 -2.69 3.01 3.03
N ALA A 110 -2.24 4.13 2.46
CA ALA A 110 -1.64 5.23 3.21
C ALA A 110 -2.68 5.94 4.12
N PRO A 111 -2.21 6.69 5.15
CA PRO A 111 -3.05 7.64 5.86
C PRO A 111 -3.75 8.62 4.91
N TRP A 112 -4.83 9.26 5.39
CA TRP A 112 -5.52 10.27 4.59
C TRP A 112 -4.57 11.41 4.21
N SER A 113 -4.59 11.80 2.92
CA SER A 113 -3.87 12.96 2.41
C SER A 113 -4.57 13.52 1.18
N GLU A 114 -4.76 14.83 1.15
CA GLU A 114 -5.24 15.53 -0.04
C GLU A 114 -4.28 15.36 -1.23
N GLY A 115 -2.97 15.33 -0.97
CA GLY A 115 -1.96 15.08 -1.99
C GLY A 115 -2.09 13.69 -2.62
N VAL A 116 -2.47 12.68 -1.84
CA VAL A 116 -2.72 11.33 -2.35
C VAL A 116 -3.95 11.31 -3.25
N LEU A 117 -5.05 11.95 -2.85
CA LEU A 117 -6.26 12.06 -3.67
C LEU A 117 -5.97 12.76 -5.01
N ASN A 118 -5.27 13.90 -4.97
CA ASN A 118 -4.89 14.63 -6.19
C ASN A 118 -3.99 13.79 -7.11
N ALA A 119 -3.04 13.05 -6.55
CA ALA A 119 -2.17 12.17 -7.32
C ALA A 119 -2.98 11.07 -8.02
N LEU A 120 -3.87 10.39 -7.30
CA LEU A 120 -4.76 9.35 -7.83
C LEU A 120 -5.66 9.88 -8.94
N GLU A 121 -6.34 11.00 -8.72
CA GLU A 121 -7.25 11.59 -9.70
C GLU A 121 -6.53 12.09 -10.96
N SER A 122 -5.26 12.51 -10.86
CA SER A 122 -4.50 12.99 -12.03
C SER A 122 -4.26 11.94 -13.11
N ARG A 123 -4.40 10.64 -12.77
CA ARG A 123 -4.24 9.50 -13.69
C ARG A 123 -5.53 8.77 -14.04
N ARG A 124 -6.67 9.23 -13.52
CA ARG A 124 -7.97 8.60 -13.83
C ARG A 124 -8.26 8.75 -15.32
N GLY A 125 -8.71 7.67 -15.95
CA GLY A 125 -9.01 7.59 -17.37
C GLY A 125 -7.82 7.18 -18.24
N GLU A 126 -6.62 6.97 -17.67
CA GLU A 126 -5.45 6.51 -18.45
C GLU A 126 -5.61 5.05 -18.92
N HIS A 127 -6.19 4.17 -18.09
CA HIS A 127 -6.36 2.76 -18.43
C HIS A 127 -7.40 2.06 -17.52
N PRO A 128 -8.32 1.22 -18.04
CA PRO A 128 -9.37 0.58 -17.22
C PRO A 128 -8.85 -0.22 -16.01
N LEU A 129 -7.79 -1.01 -16.20
CA LEU A 129 -7.14 -1.73 -15.10
C LEU A 129 -6.64 -0.79 -14.00
N LEU A 130 -6.05 0.35 -14.37
CA LEU A 130 -5.54 1.32 -13.41
C LEU A 130 -6.69 2.04 -12.70
N ASP A 131 -7.72 2.43 -13.45
CA ASP A 131 -8.90 3.14 -12.96
C ASP A 131 -9.60 2.37 -11.84
N GLU A 132 -9.77 1.05 -11.98
CA GLU A 132 -10.36 0.20 -10.93
C GLU A 132 -9.57 0.28 -9.60
N HIS A 133 -8.23 0.38 -9.67
CA HIS A 133 -7.38 0.48 -8.48
C HIS A 133 -7.36 1.90 -7.92
N ILE A 134 -7.45 2.91 -8.79
CA ILE A 134 -7.61 4.33 -8.40
C ILE A 134 -8.93 4.51 -7.66
N GLU A 135 -10.04 3.99 -8.19
CA GLU A 135 -11.37 4.08 -7.57
C GLU A 135 -11.38 3.47 -6.18
N TRP A 136 -10.82 2.27 -6.04
CA TRP A 136 -10.64 1.64 -4.74
C TRP A 136 -9.78 2.49 -3.80
N ALA A 137 -8.64 3.01 -4.27
CA ALA A 137 -7.74 3.81 -3.45
C ALA A 137 -8.38 5.13 -2.98
N VAL A 138 -9.13 5.79 -3.84
CA VAL A 138 -9.90 7.00 -3.52
C VAL A 138 -10.97 6.69 -2.47
N ALA A 139 -11.72 5.60 -2.62
CA ALA A 139 -12.71 5.17 -1.62
C ALA A 139 -12.07 4.97 -0.24
N GLN A 140 -10.89 4.33 -0.19
CA GLN A 140 -10.13 4.11 1.04
C GLN A 140 -9.62 5.42 1.66
N GLN A 141 -9.19 6.38 0.85
CA GLN A 141 -8.78 7.71 1.32
C GLN A 141 -9.97 8.50 1.90
N ILE A 142 -11.13 8.45 1.25
CA ILE A 142 -12.38 9.07 1.75
C ILE A 142 -12.83 8.42 3.06
N ALA A 143 -12.77 7.09 3.15
CA ALA A 143 -13.12 6.37 4.38
C ALA A 143 -12.24 6.81 5.56
N ARG A 144 -10.91 6.86 5.39
CA ARG A 144 -9.98 7.32 6.44
C ARG A 144 -10.19 8.79 6.83
N ARG A 145 -10.50 9.66 5.85
CA ARG A 145 -10.88 11.05 6.15
C ARG A 145 -12.09 11.10 7.09
N ASN A 146 -13.09 10.28 6.83
CA ASN A 146 -14.33 10.24 7.60
C ASN A 146 -14.11 9.63 8.99
N GLU A 147 -13.29 8.58 9.11
CA GLU A 147 -12.89 8.00 10.40
C GLU A 147 -12.19 9.05 11.27
N GLY A 148 -11.23 9.81 10.70
CA GLY A 148 -10.56 10.91 11.40
C GLY A 148 -11.47 12.09 11.74
N ALA A 149 -12.53 12.32 10.95
CA ALA A 149 -13.51 13.39 11.21
C ALA A 149 -14.50 13.05 12.35
N ILE A 150 -14.65 11.76 12.71
CA ILE A 150 -15.57 11.31 13.77
C ILE A 150 -15.00 11.56 15.19
N GLU A 151 -13.71 11.89 15.32
CA GLU A 151 -13.04 12.12 16.61
C GLU A 151 -13.22 13.55 17.19
N VAL A 152 -14.38 14.19 17.00
CA VAL A 152 -14.74 15.43 17.71
C VAL A 152 -15.87 15.14 18.70
N GLN A 153 -15.52 14.76 19.94
CA GLN A 153 -16.47 14.82 21.04
C GLN A 153 -16.68 16.30 21.44
N LEU A 154 -17.80 16.88 21.01
CA LEU A 154 -18.24 18.18 21.47
C LEU A 154 -18.25 18.22 23.03
N PRO A 155 -17.79 19.29 23.69
CA PRO A 155 -17.76 19.38 25.15
C PRO A 155 -19.12 19.09 25.82
N LYS A 156 -20.22 19.42 25.13
CA LYS A 156 -21.59 19.09 25.55
C LYS A 156 -21.85 17.57 25.59
N LYS A 157 -21.31 16.81 24.64
CA LYS A 157 -21.48 15.36 24.55
C LYS A 157 -20.69 14.63 25.65
N GLN A 158 -19.46 15.08 25.94
CA GLN A 158 -18.68 14.60 27.09
C GLN A 158 -19.38 14.87 28.42
N ARG A 159 -19.94 16.07 28.58
CA ARG A 159 -20.68 16.43 29.80
C ARG A 159 -21.96 15.59 29.96
N LEU A 160 -22.67 15.31 28.87
CA LEU A 160 -23.86 14.48 28.88
C LEU A 160 -23.55 13.02 29.24
N VAL A 161 -22.53 12.42 28.61
CA VAL A 161 -22.06 11.05 28.92
C VAL A 161 -21.69 10.94 30.39
N ARG A 162 -20.93 11.91 30.92
CA ARG A 162 -20.52 11.94 32.33
C ARG A 162 -21.71 12.08 33.30
N VAL A 163 -22.76 12.80 32.92
CA VAL A 163 -24.00 12.93 33.72
C VAL A 163 -24.81 11.64 33.68
N VAL A 164 -24.90 10.97 32.55
CA VAL A 164 -25.61 9.68 32.43
C VAL A 164 -24.90 8.59 33.22
N GLU A 165 -23.57 8.49 33.10
CA GLU A 165 -22.77 7.47 33.80
C GLU A 165 -22.70 7.67 35.32
N LYS A 166 -22.67 8.93 35.79
CA LYS A 166 -22.60 9.24 37.23
C LYS A 166 -23.96 9.49 37.87
N GLY A 167 -24.98 9.83 37.08
CA GLY A 167 -26.28 10.31 37.54
C GLY A 167 -27.40 9.28 37.52
N LEU A 168 -27.17 8.08 36.99
CA LEU A 168 -28.12 6.96 37.12
C LEU A 168 -27.75 6.13 38.34
N PRO A 169 -28.44 6.28 39.49
CA PRO A 169 -28.34 5.29 40.55
C PRO A 169 -28.78 3.94 40.00
N ARG A 170 -27.96 2.91 40.21
CA ARG A 170 -28.44 1.52 40.15
C ARG A 170 -29.52 1.43 41.22
N ASP A 171 -30.73 1.06 40.81
CA ASP A 171 -31.94 0.89 41.63
C ASP A 171 -32.88 2.12 41.61
N ALA A 172 -33.61 2.25 40.52
CA ALA A 172 -34.96 2.81 40.44
C ALA A 172 -35.81 1.95 39.50
#